data_AF-A0A945K408-F1
#
_entry.id   AF-A0A945K408-F1
#
_cell.length_a   1.000
_cell.length_b   1.000
_cell.length_c   1.000
_cell.angle_alpha   90.00
_cell.angle_beta   90.00
_cell.angle_gamma   90.00
#
_symmetry.space_group_name_H-M   'P 1'
#
loop_
_entity.id
_entity.type
_entity.pdbx_description
1 polymer ?
#
loop_
_entity_poly.entity_id
_entity_poly.type
_entity_poly.pdbx_seq_one_letter_code
_entity_poly.pdbx_strand_id
1 'polypeptide(L)' 'ITQEENWGLKKLKYTIQKKKTGFYYLVEFQADGKIINDYEVEFKRDERVIRWQTVRLDKFALEYAERRKNKMSTNTKAN' A
#
# COMPACT_ATOMS: atom_id res chain seq x y z
N ILE A 1 -2.56 -9.03 -8.22
CA ILE A 1 -2.31 -7.61 -7.88
C ILE A 1 -3.14 -6.77 -8.85
N THR A 2 -3.93 -5.83 -8.36
CA THR A 2 -4.86 -5.00 -9.17
C THR A 2 -4.32 -3.58 -9.40
N GLN A 3 -3.55 -3.06 -8.46
CA GLN A 3 -3.02 -1.70 -8.50
C GLN A 3 -1.75 -1.58 -7.65
N GLU A 4 -0.77 -0.81 -8.12
CA GLU A 4 0.47 -0.51 -7.40
C GLU A 4 0.78 0.99 -7.48
N GLU A 5 0.92 1.67 -6.34
CA GLU A 5 1.44 3.04 -6.25
C GLU A 5 2.78 3.04 -5.52
N ASN A 6 3.83 3.48 -6.20
CA ASN A 6 5.11 3.80 -5.56
C ASN A 6 5.14 5.28 -5.22
N TRP A 7 5.09 5.60 -3.93
CA TRP A 7 5.09 6.97 -3.43
C TRP A 7 6.50 7.53 -3.21
N GLY A 8 7.53 6.70 -3.39
CA GLY A 8 8.92 7.07 -3.22
C GLY A 8 9.28 7.40 -1.76
N LEU A 9 10.38 8.13 -1.61
CA LEU A 9 10.92 8.53 -0.33
C LEU A 9 10.06 9.64 0.28
N LYS A 10 9.49 9.40 1.47
CA LYS A 10 8.75 10.41 2.24
C LYS A 10 9.33 10.55 3.64
N LYS A 11 9.15 11.74 4.23
CA LYS A 11 9.54 12.04 5.61
C LYS A 11 8.49 11.50 6.58
N LEU A 12 8.95 10.76 7.59
CA LEU A 12 8.09 10.22 8.64
C LEU A 12 7.72 11.33 9.63
N LYS A 13 6.48 11.29 10.16
CA LYS A 13 6.04 12.25 11.18
C LYS A 13 6.82 12.11 12.48
N TYR A 14 7.19 10.87 12.83
CA TYR A 14 8.00 10.52 13.99
C TYR A 14 9.04 9.46 13.58
N THR A 15 10.10 9.37 14.38
CA THR A 15 11.21 8.48 14.08
C THR A 15 10.81 7.03 14.39
N ILE A 16 11.03 6.11 13.44
CA ILE A 16 10.82 4.67 13.61
C ILE A 16 12.18 3.99 13.46
N GLN A 17 12.59 3.17 14.42
CA GLN A 17 13.91 2.49 14.38
C GLN A 17 15.09 3.45 14.05
N LYS A 18 15.08 4.66 14.62
CA LYS A 18 16.07 5.74 14.35
C LYS A 18 16.08 6.28 12.90
N LYS A 19 15.12 5.91 12.05
CA LYS A 19 14.95 6.44 10.68
C LYS A 19 13.95 7.60 10.67
N LYS A 20 14.25 8.66 9.91
CA LYS A 20 13.41 9.86 9.74
C LYS A 20 12.66 9.91 8.40
N THR A 21 13.03 9.05 7.47
CA THR A 21 12.45 8.93 6.12
C THR A 21 12.22 7.44 5.81
N GLY A 22 11.33 7.15 4.88
CA GLY A 22 11.04 5.80 4.42
C GLY A 22 10.42 5.80 3.02
N PHE A 23 10.57 4.69 2.30
CA PHE A 23 9.87 4.47 1.04
C PHE A 23 8.47 3.94 1.32
N TYR A 24 7.49 4.50 0.62
CA TYR A 24 6.09 4.07 0.74
C TYR A 24 5.65 3.36 -0.53
N TYR A 25 5.13 2.15 -0.35
CA TYR A 25 4.51 1.34 -1.38
C TYR A 25 3.07 1.05 -0.98
N LEU A 26 2.15 1.30 -1.90
CA LEU A 26 0.75 0.91 -1.75
C LEU A 26 0.45 -0.13 -2.82
N VAL A 27 0.03 -1.31 -2.38
CA VAL A 27 -0.27 -2.43 -3.26
C VAL A 27 -1.69 -2.89 -2.96
N GLU A 28 -2.54 -2.85 -3.98
CA GLU A 28 -3.87 -3.42 -3.96
C GLU A 28 -3.82 -4.78 -4.64
N PHE A 29 -4.34 -5.81 -3.98
CA PHE A 29 -4.38 -7.15 -4.53
C PHE A 29 -5.63 -7.89 -4.07
N GLN A 30 -6.07 -8.82 -4.90
CA GLN A 30 -7.14 -9.75 -4.61
C GLN A 30 -6.55 -11.15 -4.46
N ALA A 31 -6.82 -11.79 -3.33
CA ALA A 31 -6.39 -13.15 -3.08
C ALA A 31 -7.23 -13.78 -1.93
N ASP A 32 -7.04 -15.08 -1.68
CA ASP A 32 -7.67 -15.77 -0.56
C ASP A 32 -7.11 -15.23 0.77
N GLY A 33 -7.97 -15.05 1.78
CA GLY A 33 -7.58 -14.50 3.08
C GLY A 33 -6.58 -15.36 3.85
N LYS A 34 -6.46 -16.65 3.51
CA LYS A 34 -5.52 -17.58 4.17
C LYS A 34 -4.06 -17.16 4.03
N ILE A 35 -3.70 -16.55 2.90
CA ILE A 35 -2.31 -16.19 2.61
C ILE A 35 -1.81 -15.01 3.45
N ILE A 36 -2.71 -14.24 4.06
CA ILE A 36 -2.37 -13.02 4.83
C ILE A 36 -1.46 -13.38 6.01
N ASN A 37 -1.71 -14.51 6.67
CA ASN A 37 -0.92 -14.95 7.81
C ASN A 37 0.53 -15.24 7.41
N ASP A 38 0.74 -15.91 6.27
CA ASP A 38 2.08 -16.21 5.76
C ASP A 38 2.81 -14.92 5.39
N TYR A 39 2.12 -13.96 4.74
CA TYR A 39 2.69 -12.65 4.44
C TYR A 39 3.07 -11.86 5.69
N GLU A 40 2.26 -11.89 6.73
CA GLU A 40 2.60 -11.21 7.98
C GLU A 40 3.87 -11.78 8.62
N VAL A 41 4.08 -13.10 8.51
CA VAL A 41 5.30 -13.75 8.99
C VAL A 41 6.50 -13.30 8.15
N GLU A 42 6.38 -13.29 6.83
CA GLU A 42 7.45 -12.85 5.93
C GLU A 42 7.79 -11.36 6.14
N PHE A 43 6.79 -10.49 6.30
CA PHE A 43 7.02 -9.07 6.61
C PHE A 43 7.68 -8.86 7.98
N LYS A 44 7.41 -9.71 8.97
CA LYS A 44 8.12 -9.68 10.26
C LYS A 44 9.57 -10.13 10.14
N ARG A 45 9.86 -11.06 9.24
CA ARG A 45 11.21 -11.60 9.01
C ARG A 45 12.08 -10.65 8.19
N ASP A 46 11.49 -9.89 7.27
CA ASP A 46 12.23 -8.95 6.44
C ASP A 46 12.56 -7.64 7.20
N GLU A 47 13.83 -7.48 7.57
CA GLU A 47 14.35 -6.28 8.25
C GLU A 47 14.26 -5.00 7.41
N ARG A 48 14.08 -5.12 6.09
CA ARG A 48 13.94 -3.96 5.19
C ARG A 48 12.58 -3.29 5.36
N VAL A 49 11.58 -4.04 5.81
CA VAL A 49 10.21 -3.55 6.02
C VAL A 49 10.07 -3.06 7.46
N ILE A 50 10.15 -1.75 7.66
CA ILE A 50 10.07 -1.16 9.01
C ILE A 50 8.64 -1.11 9.58
N ARG A 51 7.62 -1.13 8.72
CA ARG A 51 6.20 -1.11 9.07
C ARG A 51 5.34 -1.45 7.86
N TRP A 52 4.31 -2.26 8.06
CA TRP A 52 3.26 -2.53 7.08
C TRP A 52 1.88 -2.46 7.75
N GLN A 53 0.84 -2.35 6.94
CA GLN A 53 -0.55 -2.45 7.39
C GLN A 53 -1.36 -3.06 6.25
N THR A 54 -2.05 -4.16 6.56
CA THR A 54 -2.96 -4.83 5.63
C THR A 54 -4.39 -4.48 6.05
N VAL A 55 -5.19 -3.97 5.12
CA VAL A 55 -6.60 -3.61 5.37
C VAL A 55 -7.48 -4.35 4.38
N ARG A 56 -8.55 -4.97 4.88
CA ARG A 56 -9.58 -5.57 4.03
C ARG A 56 -10.51 -4.46 3.51
N LEU A 57 -10.69 -4.41 2.19
CA LEU A 57 -11.63 -3.49 1.56
C LEU A 57 -13.05 -4.05 1.62
N ASP A 58 -14.01 -3.22 2.03
CA ASP A 58 -15.43 -3.52 1.95
C ASP A 58 -16.01 -3.07 0.59
N LYS A 59 -17.31 -3.28 0.38
CA LYS A 59 -17.98 -2.93 -0.88
C LYS A 59 -17.82 -1.45 -1.22
N PHE A 60 -18.00 -0.57 -0.25
CA PHE A 60 -17.96 0.88 -0.47
C PHE A 60 -16.52 1.38 -0.71
N ALA A 61 -15.54 0.78 -0.04
CA ALA A 61 -14.13 1.08 -0.27
C ALA A 61 -13.68 0.67 -1.67
N LEU A 62 -14.17 -0.47 -2.18
CA LEU A 62 -13.90 -0.90 -3.56
C LEU A 62 -14.47 0.10 -4.58
N GLU A 63 -15.73 0.52 -4.43
CA GLU A 63 -16.34 1.53 -5.29
C GLU A 63 -15.56 2.86 -5.25
N TYR A 64 -15.08 3.26 -4.07
CA TYR A 64 -14.24 4.45 -3.93
C TYR A 64 -12.88 4.30 -4.63
N ALA A 65 -12.22 3.15 -4.48
CA ALA A 65 -10.94 2.85 -5.10
C ALA A 65 -11.04 2.92 -6.63
N GLU A 66 -12.09 2.34 -7.22
CA GLU A 66 -12.38 2.44 -8.65
C GLU A 66 -12.58 3.89 -9.11
N ARG A 67 -13.38 4.67 -8.38
CA ARG A 67 -13.58 6.09 -8.67
C ARG A 67 -12.27 6.89 -8.61
N ARG A 68 -11.42 6.62 -7.62
CA ARG A 68 -10.10 7.26 -7.47
C ARG A 68 -9.19 6.90 -8.65
N LYS A 69 -9.14 5.62 -9.03
CA LYS A 69 -8.36 5.14 -10.18
C LYS A 69 -8.77 5.83 -11.48
N ASN A 70 -10.08 5.95 -11.72
CA ASN A 70 -10.61 6.63 -12.90
C ASN A 70 -10.16 8.11 -12.95
N LYS A 71 -10.27 8.83 -11.83
CA LYS A 71 -9.80 10.24 -11.73
C LYS A 71 -8.29 10.38 -11.99
N MET A 72 -7.47 9.44 -11.50
CA MET A 72 -6.03 9.48 -11.74
C MET A 72 -5.72 9.27 -13.23
N SER A 73 -6.39 8.32 -13.89
CA SER A 73 -6.18 8.05 -15.32
C SER A 73 -6.58 9.22 -16.23
N THR A 74 -7.64 9.96 -15.88
CA THR A 74 -8.06 11.14 -16.66
C THR A 74 -7.05 12.28 -16.54
N ASN A 75 -6.47 12.49 -15.35
CA ASN A 75 -5.45 13.53 -15.16
C ASN A 75 -4.16 13.22 -15.93
N THR A 76 -3.76 11.95 -16.03
CA THR A 76 -2.60 11.57 -16.85
C THR A 76 -2.81 11.84 -18.34
N LYS A 77 -4.04 11.72 -18.85
CA LYS A 77 -4.36 12.00 -20.26
C LYS A 77 -4.49 13.49 -20.60
N ALA A 78 -4.67 14.33 -19.59
CA ALA A 78 -4.82 15.78 -19.76
C ALA A 78 -3.49 16.55 -19.73
N ASN A 79 -2.36 15.87 -19.52
CA ASN A 79 -1.01 16.41 -19.57
C ASN A 79 -0.26 15.90 -20.80
#